data_AF-M5C4S0-F1
#
_entry.id   AF-M5C4S0-F1
#
_cell.length_a   1.000
_cell.length_b   1.000
_cell.length_c   1.000
_cell.angle_alpha   90.00
_cell.angle_beta   90.00
_cell.angle_gamma   90.00
#
_symmetry.space_group_name_H-M   'P 1'
#
loop_
_entity.id
_entity.type
_entity.pdbx_description
1 polymer ?
#
loop_
_entity_poly.entity_id
_entity_poly.type
_entity_poly.pdbx_seq_one_letter_code
_entity_poly.pdbx_strand_id
1 'polypeptide(L)'
;MSLMPQSSIAHKPTADLSNLVEGVSIIALFGATGAGKSSFANLASGRDDLTVGHSTRSCTQNVYQTVPFKVDGRPVVLIDCPGFDDSHSSDAEILKRIAAFLTFTYEKNINLTGIIYLHRITDNRFGGASGSNFRMFRKMCGTDACQNVLIVFGMWSYPPTEEQIAREADLINGEHAFKGILAEGAKTARHLEKTRDSAFSIIRRLIGHKPVPLELPRQIHGGMKLEETAAGRAVAGELGEQLRQQKKTIEQLKQDQKDAIADNDKKWQNEISQQEKRAEASSKALQNQIDSLKNNGQADLTKLFMDAQQKHLAEMLDMQLKFQERADKAEQRRDTERADHRAAMEKMQAEHAQGMKDLVMDMANQRSGCIIC
;
A
#
# COMPACT_ATOMS: atom_id res chain seq x y z
N MET A 1 -51.97 4.72 -45.21
CA MET A 1 -51.51 6.02 -44.71
C MET A 1 -51.96 6.14 -43.25
N SER A 2 -51.11 5.75 -42.30
CA SER A 2 -51.16 6.20 -40.90
C SER A 2 -49.84 5.79 -40.26
N LEU A 3 -49.02 6.81 -40.01
CA LEU A 3 -47.72 6.76 -39.35
C LEU A 3 -47.96 7.05 -37.86
N MET A 4 -47.41 6.24 -36.96
CA MET A 4 -46.89 6.68 -35.66
C MET A 4 -45.78 5.71 -35.20
N PRO A 5 -44.76 6.22 -34.49
CA PRO A 5 -43.47 5.55 -34.35
C PRO A 5 -43.40 4.67 -33.11
N GLN A 6 -42.86 3.45 -33.25
CA GLN A 6 -42.44 2.68 -32.08
C GLN A 6 -41.12 3.23 -31.54
N SER A 7 -41.14 3.54 -30.25
CA SER A 7 -40.04 4.02 -29.44
C SER A 7 -38.83 3.07 -29.50
N SER A 8 -37.70 3.58 -30.00
CA SER A 8 -36.39 2.97 -29.81
C SER A 8 -36.00 3.08 -28.34
N ILE A 9 -36.18 1.99 -27.59
CA ILE A 9 -35.54 1.83 -26.28
C ILE A 9 -34.05 1.63 -26.55
N ALA A 10 -33.27 2.67 -26.32
CA ALA A 10 -31.82 2.58 -26.30
C ALA A 10 -31.39 1.64 -25.16
N HIS A 11 -30.99 0.40 -25.51
CA HIS A 11 -30.22 -0.43 -24.60
C HIS A 11 -28.88 0.26 -24.35
N LYS A 12 -28.72 0.85 -23.16
CA LYS A 12 -27.41 1.22 -22.63
C LYS A 12 -26.55 -0.05 -22.59
N PRO A 13 -25.33 -0.04 -23.16
CA PRO A 13 -24.41 -1.14 -22.96
C PRO A 13 -23.95 -1.10 -21.51
N THR A 14 -24.48 -1.99 -20.68
CA THR A 14 -23.85 -2.35 -19.41
C THR A 14 -22.61 -3.15 -19.79
N ALA A 15 -21.43 -2.52 -19.71
CA ALA A 15 -20.16 -3.20 -19.87
C ALA A 15 -20.07 -4.29 -18.80
N ASP A 16 -20.24 -5.54 -19.24
CA ASP A 16 -19.99 -6.71 -18.43
C ASP A 16 -18.49 -6.77 -18.12
N LEU A 17 -18.12 -6.39 -16.89
CA LEU A 17 -16.74 -6.36 -16.43
C LEU A 17 -16.07 -7.74 -16.49
N SER A 18 -16.83 -8.84 -16.58
CA SER A 18 -16.27 -10.19 -16.71
C SER A 18 -15.51 -10.39 -18.03
N ASN A 19 -16.00 -9.82 -19.13
CA ASN A 19 -15.34 -9.87 -20.45
C ASN A 19 -14.13 -8.93 -20.55
N LEU A 20 -14.01 -7.91 -19.68
CA LEU A 20 -12.84 -7.04 -19.63
C LEU A 20 -11.62 -7.70 -18.94
N VAL A 21 -11.85 -8.77 -18.19
CA VAL A 21 -10.81 -9.47 -17.39
C VAL A 21 -10.34 -10.76 -18.09
N GLU A 22 -11.06 -11.26 -19.10
CA GLU A 22 -10.62 -12.42 -19.87
C GLU A 22 -9.25 -12.16 -20.54
N GLY A 23 -8.28 -13.01 -20.20
CA GLY A 23 -6.91 -12.92 -20.72
C GLY A 23 -5.95 -12.00 -19.95
N VAL A 24 -6.43 -11.28 -18.92
CA VAL A 24 -5.57 -10.49 -18.04
C VAL A 24 -5.03 -11.35 -16.90
N SER A 25 -3.70 -11.40 -16.75
CA SER A 25 -3.06 -12.06 -15.62
C SER A 25 -3.06 -11.14 -14.40
N ILE A 26 -3.77 -11.53 -13.35
CA ILE A 26 -3.85 -10.76 -12.10
C ILE A 26 -2.95 -11.43 -11.06
N ILE A 27 -1.96 -10.69 -10.58
CA ILE A 27 -0.97 -11.21 -9.62
C ILE A 27 -0.95 -10.34 -8.38
N ALA A 28 -1.21 -10.93 -7.21
CA ALA A 28 -1.13 -10.21 -5.94
C ALA A 28 0.26 -10.30 -5.31
N LEU A 29 0.71 -9.18 -4.74
CA LEU A 29 1.97 -9.05 -4.03
C LEU A 29 1.71 -9.06 -2.53
N PHE A 30 2.30 -10.03 -1.85
CA PHE A 30 2.23 -10.21 -0.40
C PHE A 30 3.63 -10.15 0.20
N GLY A 31 3.70 -9.94 1.52
CA GLY A 31 4.96 -9.86 2.25
C GLY A 31 4.96 -8.76 3.30
N ALA A 32 5.97 -8.78 4.18
CA ALA A 32 6.11 -7.81 5.26
C ALA A 32 6.22 -6.36 4.73
N THR A 33 6.02 -5.40 5.62
CA THR A 33 6.29 -3.99 5.32
C THR A 33 7.78 -3.80 5.01
N GLY A 34 8.08 -3.03 3.97
CA GLY A 34 9.46 -2.86 3.51
C GLY A 34 10.03 -4.04 2.71
N ALA A 35 9.27 -5.10 2.43
CA ALA A 35 9.74 -6.21 1.57
C ALA A 35 9.92 -5.85 0.09
N GLY A 36 9.55 -4.62 -0.31
CA GLY A 36 9.74 -4.10 -1.68
C GLY A 36 8.58 -4.36 -2.64
N LYS A 37 7.36 -4.63 -2.12
CA LYS A 37 6.16 -4.93 -2.95
C LYS A 37 5.82 -3.80 -3.93
N SER A 38 5.60 -2.58 -3.43
CA SER A 38 5.31 -1.40 -4.24
C SER A 38 6.45 -1.08 -5.21
N SER A 39 7.71 -1.18 -4.75
CA SER A 39 8.89 -0.99 -5.59
C SER A 39 8.96 -2.02 -6.73
N PHE A 40 8.65 -3.29 -6.45
CA PHE A 40 8.59 -4.35 -7.46
C PHE A 40 7.49 -4.06 -8.50
N ALA A 41 6.31 -3.64 -8.04
CA ALA A 41 5.21 -3.30 -8.93
C ALA A 41 5.52 -2.10 -9.84
N ASN A 42 6.11 -1.05 -9.29
CA ASN A 42 6.55 0.12 -10.07
C ASN A 42 7.64 -0.22 -11.09
N LEU A 43 8.64 -1.00 -10.64
CA LEU A 43 9.72 -1.46 -11.50
C LEU A 43 9.20 -2.30 -12.67
N ALA A 44 8.24 -3.21 -12.43
CA ALA A 44 7.64 -4.03 -13.46
C ALA A 44 6.79 -3.21 -14.44
N SER A 45 5.89 -2.37 -13.92
CA SER A 45 5.01 -1.54 -14.74
C SER A 45 5.79 -0.48 -15.54
N GLY A 46 6.97 -0.08 -15.04
CA GLY A 46 7.77 1.02 -15.59
C GLY A 46 7.18 2.38 -15.23
N ARG A 47 6.46 2.46 -14.10
CA ARG A 47 5.77 3.66 -13.62
C ARG A 47 5.94 3.80 -12.12
N ASP A 48 5.94 5.02 -11.63
CA ASP A 48 5.97 5.32 -10.19
C ASP A 48 4.56 5.60 -9.62
N ASP A 49 3.57 4.89 -10.16
CA ASP A 49 2.15 5.08 -9.83
C ASP A 49 1.83 4.67 -8.37
N LEU A 50 2.61 3.74 -7.79
CA LEU A 50 2.46 3.33 -6.40
C LEU A 50 3.45 4.11 -5.52
N THR A 51 2.96 4.72 -4.45
CA THR A 51 3.78 5.49 -3.53
C THR A 51 4.85 4.61 -2.86
N VAL A 52 6.12 4.78 -3.23
CA VAL A 52 7.28 4.17 -2.55
C VAL A 52 7.82 5.19 -1.55
N GLY A 53 7.79 4.87 -0.25
CA GLY A 53 7.82 5.87 0.82
C GLY A 53 9.14 6.62 1.08
N HIS A 54 8.99 7.87 1.54
CA HIS A 54 9.88 8.56 2.50
C HIS A 54 9.14 9.48 3.48
N SER A 55 7.81 9.60 3.39
CA SER A 55 7.00 10.26 4.41
C SER A 55 6.37 9.18 5.30
N THR A 56 6.69 9.24 6.58
CA THR A 56 6.13 8.42 7.68
C THR A 56 4.61 8.62 7.90
N ARG A 57 3.87 9.04 6.88
CA ARG A 57 2.43 9.36 6.93
C ARG A 57 1.56 8.64 5.90
N SER A 58 2.13 7.90 4.96
CA SER A 58 1.33 7.10 4.00
C SER A 58 2.00 5.76 3.73
N CYS A 59 2.06 4.93 4.77
CA CYS A 59 2.16 3.49 4.59
C CYS A 59 0.90 3.03 3.84
N THR A 60 1.01 2.08 2.90
CA THR A 60 -0.08 1.56 2.08
C THR A 60 -1.19 0.96 2.95
N GLN A 61 -2.13 1.80 3.39
CA GLN A 61 -3.28 1.38 4.19
C GLN A 61 -4.33 0.67 3.31
N ASN A 62 -4.30 0.88 1.99
CA ASN A 62 -5.24 0.31 1.04
C ASN A 62 -4.57 -0.71 0.11
N VAL A 63 -5.38 -1.54 -0.55
CA VAL A 63 -4.96 -2.39 -1.67
C VAL A 63 -4.92 -1.54 -2.93
N TYR A 64 -3.78 -1.53 -3.60
CA TYR A 64 -3.55 -0.76 -4.83
C TYR A 64 -3.32 -1.70 -6.01
N GLN A 65 -3.56 -1.19 -7.22
CA GLN A 65 -3.30 -1.93 -8.45
C GLN A 65 -2.52 -1.09 -9.44
N THR A 66 -1.64 -1.73 -10.21
CA THR A 66 -1.00 -1.08 -11.35
C THR A 66 -2.01 -0.86 -12.47
N VAL A 67 -1.80 0.16 -13.30
CA VAL A 67 -2.41 0.18 -14.63
C VAL A 67 -1.94 -1.07 -15.41
N PRO A 68 -2.81 -1.73 -16.20
CA PRO A 68 -2.41 -2.89 -16.98
C PRO A 68 -1.17 -2.61 -17.84
N PHE A 69 -0.19 -3.51 -17.78
CA PHE A 69 1.01 -3.48 -18.62
C PHE A 69 1.22 -4.84 -19.29
N LYS A 70 2.13 -4.93 -20.27
CA LYS A 70 2.38 -6.18 -20.99
C LYS A 70 3.68 -6.85 -20.56
N VAL A 71 3.61 -8.15 -20.35
CA VAL A 71 4.77 -9.04 -20.23
C VAL A 71 4.65 -10.09 -21.33
N ASP A 72 5.63 -10.13 -22.22
CA ASP A 72 5.66 -11.01 -23.41
C ASP A 72 4.33 -10.99 -24.20
N GLY A 73 3.77 -9.79 -24.39
CA GLY A 73 2.52 -9.57 -25.11
C GLY A 73 1.24 -9.81 -24.31
N ARG A 74 1.31 -10.42 -23.11
CA ARG A 74 0.14 -10.69 -22.25
C ARG A 74 -0.14 -9.54 -21.29
N PRO A 75 -1.40 -9.10 -21.13
CA PRO A 75 -1.75 -8.07 -20.16
C PRO A 75 -1.64 -8.60 -18.73
N VAL A 76 -1.00 -7.82 -17.87
CA VAL A 76 -0.74 -8.11 -16.46
C VAL A 76 -1.19 -6.94 -15.60
N VAL A 77 -1.83 -7.25 -14.48
CA VAL A 77 -2.11 -6.31 -13.38
C VAL A 77 -1.46 -6.86 -12.12
N LEU A 78 -0.65 -6.02 -11.47
CA LEU A 78 -0.11 -6.32 -10.14
C LEU A 78 -0.96 -5.64 -9.09
N ILE A 79 -1.29 -6.39 -8.04
CA ILE A 79 -2.06 -5.91 -6.90
C ILE A 79 -1.11 -5.81 -5.72
N ASP A 80 -0.83 -4.60 -5.27
CA ASP A 80 -0.02 -4.33 -4.10
C ASP A 80 -0.89 -4.37 -2.83
N CYS A 81 -0.69 -5.40 -2.01
CA CYS A 81 -1.41 -5.55 -0.75
C CYS A 81 -0.67 -4.85 0.40
N PRO A 82 -1.39 -4.38 1.44
CA PRO A 82 -0.76 -3.90 2.67
C PRO A 82 0.25 -4.90 3.24
N GLY A 83 1.34 -4.38 3.80
CA GLY A 83 2.37 -5.22 4.44
C GLY A 83 1.89 -5.80 5.76
N PHE A 84 2.26 -7.06 6.02
CA PHE A 84 1.85 -7.76 7.24
C PHE A 84 2.47 -7.25 8.55
N ASP A 85 3.54 -6.46 8.48
CA ASP A 85 4.31 -6.00 9.64
C ASP A 85 4.34 -4.46 9.67
N ASP A 86 3.18 -3.85 9.42
CA ASP A 86 3.03 -2.40 9.45
C ASP A 86 2.91 -1.92 10.90
N SER A 87 3.84 -1.09 11.38
CA SER A 87 3.81 -0.51 12.72
C SER A 87 2.54 0.31 13.02
N HIS A 88 1.76 0.63 11.99
CA HIS A 88 0.52 1.38 12.10
C HIS A 88 -0.75 0.51 12.04
N SER A 89 -0.64 -0.79 11.74
CA SER A 89 -1.79 -1.68 11.54
C SER A 89 -1.59 -3.00 12.26
N SER A 90 -2.61 -3.50 12.98
CA SER A 90 -2.54 -4.83 13.58
C SER A 90 -2.74 -5.94 12.55
N ASP A 91 -2.25 -7.16 12.86
CA ASP A 91 -2.47 -8.36 12.03
C ASP A 91 -3.96 -8.60 11.75
N ALA A 92 -4.83 -8.31 12.72
CA ALA A 92 -6.28 -8.37 12.56
C ALA A 92 -6.81 -7.39 11.51
N GLU A 93 -6.35 -6.14 11.53
CA GLU A 93 -6.75 -5.12 10.53
C GLU A 93 -6.20 -5.46 9.14
N ILE A 94 -4.97 -5.96 9.07
CA ILE A 94 -4.35 -6.38 7.81
C ILE A 94 -5.11 -7.56 7.21
N LEU A 95 -5.40 -8.59 8.00
CA LEU A 95 -6.22 -9.72 7.58
C LEU A 95 -7.58 -9.25 7.08
N LYS A 96 -8.25 -8.36 7.81
CA LYS A 96 -9.57 -7.83 7.45
C LYS A 96 -9.55 -7.12 6.10
N ARG A 97 -8.53 -6.31 5.81
CA ARG A 97 -8.39 -5.60 4.53
C ARG A 97 -8.11 -6.55 3.37
N ILE A 98 -7.24 -7.53 3.57
CA ILE A 98 -6.96 -8.57 2.57
C ILE A 98 -8.23 -9.40 2.32
N ALA A 99 -8.93 -9.80 3.37
CA ALA A 99 -10.19 -10.53 3.28
C ALA A 99 -11.25 -9.74 2.52
N ALA A 100 -11.38 -8.44 2.78
CA ALA A 100 -12.30 -7.54 2.08
C ALA A 100 -12.00 -7.50 0.57
N PHE A 101 -10.74 -7.32 0.19
CA PHE A 101 -10.31 -7.35 -1.21
C PHE A 101 -10.56 -8.72 -1.88
N LEU A 102 -10.15 -9.82 -1.23
CA LEU A 102 -10.31 -11.17 -1.78
C LEU A 102 -11.77 -11.57 -1.90
N THR A 103 -12.61 -11.19 -0.94
CA THR A 103 -14.06 -11.45 -0.97
C THR A 103 -14.72 -10.69 -2.10
N PHE A 104 -14.42 -9.40 -2.24
CA PHE A 104 -14.94 -8.57 -3.33
C PHE A 104 -14.56 -9.12 -4.71
N THR A 105 -13.29 -9.49 -4.91
CA THR A 105 -12.84 -10.03 -6.20
C THR A 105 -13.46 -11.39 -6.50
N TYR A 106 -13.59 -12.25 -5.51
CA TYR A 106 -14.25 -13.55 -5.64
C TYR A 106 -15.72 -13.42 -6.05
N GLU A 107 -16.48 -12.49 -5.44
CA GLU A 107 -17.88 -12.21 -5.83
C GLU A 107 -18.02 -11.76 -7.28
N LYS A 108 -16.99 -11.10 -7.83
CA LYS A 108 -16.94 -10.66 -9.23
C LYS A 108 -16.40 -11.73 -10.17
N ASN A 109 -16.18 -12.96 -9.69
CA ASN A 109 -15.53 -14.05 -10.41
C ASN A 109 -14.11 -13.69 -10.92
N ILE A 110 -13.42 -12.80 -10.20
CA ILE A 110 -12.05 -12.39 -10.50
C ILE A 110 -11.11 -13.22 -9.62
N ASN A 111 -10.51 -14.25 -10.22
CA ASN A 111 -9.53 -15.10 -9.54
C ASN A 111 -8.10 -14.66 -9.85
N LEU A 112 -7.19 -14.87 -8.89
CA LEU A 112 -5.78 -14.55 -9.07
C LEU A 112 -5.09 -15.61 -9.94
N THR A 113 -4.38 -15.13 -10.96
CA THR A 113 -3.48 -15.95 -11.79
C THR A 113 -2.24 -16.38 -11.01
N GLY A 114 -1.76 -15.51 -10.12
CA GLY A 114 -0.56 -15.78 -9.33
C GLY A 114 -0.50 -14.97 -8.06
N ILE A 115 0.37 -15.40 -7.17
CA ILE A 115 0.70 -14.71 -5.93
C ILE A 115 2.21 -14.65 -5.81
N ILE A 116 2.75 -13.46 -5.58
CA ILE A 116 4.17 -13.28 -5.26
C ILE A 116 4.27 -12.92 -3.78
N TYR A 117 4.91 -13.77 -2.99
CA TYR A 117 5.25 -13.46 -1.61
C TYR A 117 6.70 -12.96 -1.56
N LEU A 118 6.89 -11.66 -1.35
CA LEU A 118 8.22 -11.05 -1.23
C LEU A 118 8.75 -11.21 0.20
N HIS A 119 9.95 -11.77 0.30
CA HIS A 119 10.68 -11.94 1.55
C HIS A 119 12.09 -11.35 1.44
N ARG A 120 12.54 -10.64 2.47
CA ARG A 120 13.90 -10.08 2.50
C ARG A 120 14.86 -11.15 2.96
N ILE A 121 15.95 -11.38 2.23
CA ILE A 121 16.95 -12.37 2.65
C ILE A 121 17.71 -11.93 3.92
N THR A 122 17.67 -10.64 4.25
CA THR A 122 18.26 -10.05 5.45
C THR A 122 17.45 -10.27 6.72
N ASP A 123 16.27 -10.89 6.64
CA ASP A 123 15.43 -11.14 7.82
C ASP A 123 15.91 -12.42 8.53
N ASN A 124 16.75 -12.23 9.54
CA ASN A 124 17.47 -13.32 10.22
C ASN A 124 16.61 -14.18 11.16
N ARG A 125 15.30 -13.91 11.26
CA ARG A 125 14.37 -14.58 12.18
C ARG A 125 13.09 -14.96 11.46
N PHE A 126 12.96 -16.23 11.06
CA PHE A 126 11.68 -16.77 10.58
C PHE A 126 10.74 -17.15 11.75
N GLY A 127 10.68 -16.30 12.78
CA GLY A 127 9.94 -16.52 14.03
C GLY A 127 9.29 -15.24 14.54
N GLY A 128 8.38 -15.37 15.52
CA GLY A 128 7.56 -14.24 15.99
C GLY A 128 6.59 -13.75 14.90
N ALA A 129 6.47 -12.43 14.76
CA ALA A 129 5.51 -11.78 13.84
C ALA A 129 5.66 -12.23 12.38
N SER A 130 6.90 -12.30 11.85
CA SER A 130 7.14 -12.73 10.45
C SER A 130 6.67 -14.17 10.18
N GLY A 131 6.92 -15.09 11.12
CA GLY A 131 6.46 -16.47 11.02
C GLY A 131 4.94 -16.56 11.13
N SER A 132 4.31 -15.73 11.97
CA SER A 132 2.85 -15.73 12.09
C SER A 132 2.14 -15.17 10.88
N ASN A 133 2.67 -14.08 10.34
CA ASN A 133 2.20 -13.47 9.10
C ASN A 133 2.26 -14.45 7.92
N PHE A 134 3.34 -15.24 7.82
CA PHE A 134 3.43 -16.29 6.83
C PHE A 134 2.44 -17.44 7.07
N ARG A 135 2.23 -17.87 8.32
CA ARG A 135 1.20 -18.88 8.65
C ARG A 135 -0.19 -18.41 8.25
N MET A 136 -0.55 -17.17 8.57
CA MET A 136 -1.81 -16.56 8.14
C MET A 136 -1.91 -16.57 6.61
N PHE A 137 -0.88 -16.10 5.89
CA PHE A 137 -0.82 -16.13 4.43
C PHE A 137 -1.06 -17.52 3.83
N ARG A 138 -0.39 -18.54 4.35
CA ARG A 138 -0.56 -19.93 3.90
C ARG A 138 -2.01 -20.41 4.13
N LYS A 139 -2.60 -20.09 5.28
CA LYS A 139 -4.00 -20.43 5.59
C LYS A 139 -5.00 -19.68 4.69
N MET A 140 -4.69 -18.46 4.28
CA MET A 140 -5.53 -17.71 3.34
C MET A 140 -5.50 -18.30 1.93
N CYS A 141 -4.33 -18.74 1.47
CA CYS A 141 -4.16 -19.34 0.14
C CYS A 141 -4.88 -20.70 0.06
N GLY A 142 -4.68 -21.56 1.06
CA GLY A 142 -5.08 -22.97 0.98
C GLY A 142 -4.18 -23.79 0.05
N THR A 143 -4.37 -25.10 0.03
CA THR A 143 -3.50 -26.04 -0.69
C THR A 143 -3.61 -25.88 -2.21
N ASP A 144 -4.80 -25.70 -2.75
CA ASP A 144 -5.04 -25.66 -4.21
C ASP A 144 -4.36 -24.47 -4.90
N ALA A 145 -4.28 -23.33 -4.20
CA ALA A 145 -3.72 -22.10 -4.74
C ALA A 145 -2.19 -22.05 -4.61
N CYS A 146 -1.57 -22.96 -3.85
CA CYS A 146 -0.12 -22.93 -3.59
C CYS A 146 0.72 -23.13 -4.86
N GLN A 147 0.23 -23.88 -5.86
CA GLN A 147 0.86 -23.98 -7.18
C GLN A 147 0.97 -22.63 -7.94
N ASN A 148 0.14 -21.64 -7.56
CA ASN A 148 0.16 -20.28 -8.10
C ASN A 148 0.96 -19.32 -7.21
N VAL A 149 1.61 -19.80 -6.15
CA VAL A 149 2.44 -19.00 -5.25
C VAL A 149 3.92 -19.10 -5.65
N LEU A 150 4.55 -17.93 -5.76
CA LEU A 150 5.98 -17.77 -5.94
C LEU A 150 6.57 -16.99 -4.75
N ILE A 151 7.43 -17.64 -3.96
CA ILE A 151 8.20 -16.99 -2.91
C ILE A 151 9.41 -16.31 -3.56
N VAL A 152 9.49 -14.98 -3.45
CA VAL A 152 10.56 -14.19 -4.06
C VAL A 152 11.46 -13.63 -2.97
N PHE A 153 12.73 -14.07 -2.98
CA PHE A 153 13.76 -13.54 -2.09
C PHE A 153 14.35 -12.27 -2.70
N GLY A 154 14.28 -11.16 -1.98
CA GLY A 154 14.86 -9.87 -2.36
C GLY A 154 15.91 -9.36 -1.38
N MET A 155 16.40 -8.13 -1.61
CA MET A 155 17.42 -7.45 -0.80
C MET A 155 18.75 -8.21 -0.68
N TRP A 156 19.15 -8.86 -1.76
CA TRP A 156 20.43 -9.52 -1.87
C TRP A 156 21.58 -8.53 -1.93
N SER A 157 22.73 -8.95 -1.44
CA SER A 157 24.00 -8.33 -1.79
C SER A 157 24.36 -8.71 -3.23
N TYR A 158 25.16 -7.88 -3.89
CA TYR A 158 25.71 -8.20 -5.20
C TYR A 158 27.25 -8.18 -5.16
N PRO A 159 27.91 -9.34 -5.23
CA PRO A 159 27.35 -10.70 -5.27
C PRO A 159 26.68 -11.14 -3.95
N PRO A 160 25.80 -12.17 -3.94
CA PRO A 160 25.24 -12.74 -2.72
C PRO A 160 26.33 -13.23 -1.75
N THR A 161 26.14 -12.98 -0.45
CA THR A 161 27.08 -13.48 0.57
C THR A 161 26.81 -14.95 0.90
N GLU A 162 27.80 -15.65 1.44
CA GLU A 162 27.62 -17.03 1.93
C GLU A 162 26.51 -17.12 2.99
N GLU A 163 26.42 -16.12 3.87
CA GLU A 163 25.37 -16.04 4.89
C GLU A 163 23.97 -15.94 4.25
N GLN A 164 23.81 -15.13 3.20
CA GLN A 164 22.53 -15.01 2.49
C GLN A 164 22.14 -16.30 1.77
N ILE A 165 23.12 -17.02 1.20
CA ILE A 165 22.89 -18.31 0.55
C ILE A 165 22.50 -19.37 1.58
N ALA A 166 23.22 -19.45 2.70
CA ALA A 166 22.88 -20.35 3.80
C ALA A 166 21.48 -20.06 4.36
N ARG A 167 21.14 -18.77 4.54
CA ARG A 167 19.82 -18.35 5.00
C ARG A 167 18.70 -18.73 4.05
N GLU A 168 18.91 -18.62 2.74
CA GLU A 168 17.92 -19.09 1.78
C GLU A 168 17.69 -20.60 1.92
N ALA A 169 18.75 -21.38 2.09
CA ALA A 169 18.65 -22.82 2.31
C ALA A 169 17.88 -23.13 3.60
N ASP A 170 18.13 -22.39 4.69
CA ASP A 170 17.40 -22.53 5.95
C ASP A 170 15.90 -22.18 5.80
N LEU A 171 15.59 -21.13 5.04
CA LEU A 171 14.22 -20.69 4.78
C LEU A 171 13.43 -21.69 3.92
N ILE A 172 14.10 -22.32 2.96
CA ILE A 172 13.51 -23.35 2.09
C ILE A 172 13.31 -24.66 2.86
N ASN A 173 14.28 -25.07 3.67
CA ASN A 173 14.29 -26.38 4.32
C ASN A 173 13.75 -26.37 5.77
N GLY A 174 13.51 -25.19 6.34
CA GLY A 174 13.02 -25.03 7.71
C GLY A 174 11.58 -25.49 7.86
N GLU A 175 11.31 -26.32 8.87
CA GLU A 175 9.97 -26.92 9.12
C GLU A 175 8.89 -25.87 9.40
N HIS A 176 9.28 -24.78 10.07
CA HIS A 176 8.40 -23.65 10.38
C HIS A 176 8.48 -22.53 9.33
N ALA A 177 9.23 -22.74 8.24
CA ALA A 177 9.48 -21.78 7.19
C ALA A 177 8.72 -22.10 5.89
N PHE A 178 9.34 -21.93 4.72
CA PHE A 178 8.67 -22.12 3.43
C PHE A 178 8.52 -23.60 3.05
N LYS A 179 9.20 -24.54 3.72
CA LYS A 179 9.13 -25.98 3.40
C LYS A 179 7.69 -26.48 3.21
N GLY A 180 6.78 -26.10 4.12
CA GLY A 180 5.39 -26.53 4.07
C GLY A 180 4.63 -26.06 2.82
N ILE A 181 4.82 -24.80 2.39
CA ILE A 181 4.13 -24.28 1.20
C ILE A 181 4.77 -24.79 -0.11
N LEU A 182 6.09 -25.04 -0.08
CA LEU A 182 6.82 -25.61 -1.20
C LEU A 182 6.40 -27.07 -1.44
N ALA A 183 6.16 -27.84 -0.38
CA ALA A 183 5.58 -29.18 -0.47
C ALA A 183 4.15 -29.18 -1.07
N GLU A 184 3.42 -28.07 -0.95
CA GLU A 184 2.09 -27.86 -1.53
C GLU A 184 2.15 -27.28 -2.97
N GLY A 185 3.34 -27.20 -3.57
CA GLY A 185 3.53 -26.86 -4.98
C GLY A 185 3.99 -25.43 -5.26
N ALA A 186 4.17 -24.60 -4.23
CA ALA A 186 4.76 -23.27 -4.41
C ALA A 186 6.21 -23.38 -4.88
N LYS A 187 6.70 -22.32 -5.53
CA LYS A 187 8.07 -22.25 -6.07
C LYS A 187 8.82 -21.08 -5.46
N THR A 188 10.14 -21.06 -5.63
CA THR A 188 10.99 -19.94 -5.22
C THR A 188 11.62 -19.24 -6.44
N ALA A 189 11.99 -17.97 -6.25
CA ALA A 189 12.83 -17.21 -7.15
C ALA A 189 13.65 -16.16 -6.38
N ARG A 190 14.77 -15.72 -6.95
CA ARG A 190 15.57 -14.61 -6.42
C ARG A 190 15.36 -13.35 -7.27
N HIS A 191 15.25 -12.20 -6.63
CA HIS A 191 15.22 -10.88 -7.28
C HIS A 191 16.53 -10.14 -6.95
N LEU A 192 17.58 -10.42 -7.73
CA LEU A 192 18.95 -9.94 -7.48
C LEU A 192 19.18 -8.52 -7.99
N GLU A 193 18.83 -8.27 -9.25
CA GLU A 193 19.34 -7.10 -9.99
C GLU A 193 18.45 -5.84 -9.86
N LYS A 194 17.30 -5.92 -9.19
CA LYS A 194 16.31 -4.82 -9.10
C LYS A 194 16.04 -4.14 -10.45
N THR A 195 16.09 -4.92 -11.54
CA THR A 195 15.81 -4.47 -12.91
C THR A 195 14.42 -4.90 -13.34
N ARG A 196 13.85 -4.19 -14.31
CA ARG A 196 12.57 -4.55 -14.93
C ARG A 196 12.61 -5.96 -15.55
N ASP A 197 13.73 -6.33 -16.17
CA ASP A 197 13.91 -7.66 -16.76
C ASP A 197 13.85 -8.77 -15.71
N SER A 198 14.47 -8.56 -14.54
CA SER A 198 14.37 -9.50 -13.44
C SER A 198 12.93 -9.60 -12.89
N ALA A 199 12.20 -8.48 -12.80
CA ALA A 199 10.79 -8.50 -12.41
C ALA A 199 9.92 -9.25 -13.45
N PHE A 200 10.18 -9.05 -14.75
CA PHE A 200 9.51 -9.77 -15.82
C PHE A 200 9.80 -11.26 -15.78
N SER A 201 11.04 -11.66 -15.50
CA SER A 201 11.42 -13.07 -15.34
C SER A 201 10.63 -13.77 -14.23
N ILE A 202 10.33 -13.05 -13.15
CA ILE A 202 9.52 -13.53 -12.02
C ILE A 202 8.05 -13.63 -12.44
N ILE A 203 7.50 -12.59 -13.07
CA ILE A 203 6.11 -12.55 -13.52
C ILE A 203 5.81 -13.63 -14.56
N ARG A 204 6.73 -13.87 -15.50
CA ARG A 204 6.63 -14.92 -16.53
C ARG A 204 6.35 -16.31 -15.97
N ARG A 205 6.81 -16.60 -14.75
CA ARG A 205 6.57 -17.88 -14.08
C ARG A 205 5.12 -18.09 -13.66
N LEU A 206 4.28 -17.05 -13.69
CA LEU A 206 2.89 -17.06 -13.21
C LEU A 206 1.86 -16.82 -14.33
N ILE A 207 2.16 -15.99 -15.35
CA ILE A 207 1.20 -15.57 -16.41
C ILE A 207 0.62 -16.69 -17.30
N GLY A 208 1.09 -17.93 -17.15
CA GLY A 208 0.54 -19.11 -17.85
C GLY A 208 -0.35 -19.99 -16.99
N HIS A 209 -0.49 -19.68 -15.69
CA HIS A 209 -1.25 -20.50 -14.77
C HIS A 209 -2.75 -20.23 -14.92
N LYS A 210 -3.55 -21.26 -14.66
CA LYS A 210 -5.00 -21.08 -14.55
C LYS A 210 -5.30 -20.33 -13.26
N PRO A 211 -6.15 -19.29 -13.28
CA PRO A 211 -6.57 -18.63 -12.04
C PRO A 211 -7.24 -19.61 -11.08
N VAL A 212 -6.85 -19.56 -9.80
CA VAL A 212 -7.38 -20.44 -8.75
C VAL A 212 -7.94 -19.58 -7.62
N PRO A 213 -9.18 -19.82 -7.16
CA PRO A 213 -9.71 -19.11 -6.01
C PRO A 213 -8.98 -19.52 -4.74
N LEU A 214 -8.66 -18.54 -3.89
CA LEU A 214 -8.03 -18.76 -2.59
C LEU A 214 -9.03 -19.35 -1.58
N GLU A 215 -8.53 -20.01 -0.55
CA GLU A 215 -9.37 -20.63 0.48
C GLU A 215 -10.14 -19.61 1.32
N LEU A 216 -9.53 -18.48 1.68
CA LEU A 216 -10.20 -17.46 2.50
C LEU A 216 -11.52 -16.95 1.90
N PRO A 217 -11.57 -16.44 0.65
CA PRO A 217 -12.82 -15.99 0.07
C PRO A 217 -13.82 -17.13 -0.16
N ARG A 218 -13.36 -18.37 -0.43
CA ARG A 218 -14.24 -19.55 -0.51
C ARG A 218 -14.96 -19.81 0.82
N GLN A 219 -14.24 -19.77 1.93
CA GLN A 219 -14.80 -19.98 3.28
C GLN A 219 -15.84 -18.91 3.62
N ILE A 220 -15.52 -17.64 3.34
CA ILE A 220 -16.42 -16.52 3.61
C ILE A 220 -17.68 -16.60 2.75
N HIS A 221 -17.54 -16.89 1.46
CA HIS A 221 -18.68 -17.09 0.56
C HIS A 221 -19.50 -18.34 0.93
N GLY A 222 -18.87 -19.34 1.56
CA GLY A 222 -19.52 -20.49 2.16
C GLY A 222 -20.28 -20.19 3.46
N GLY A 223 -20.37 -18.93 3.89
CA GLY A 223 -21.14 -18.48 5.05
C GLY A 223 -20.33 -18.35 6.34
N MET A 224 -19.02 -18.60 6.32
CA MET A 224 -18.17 -18.37 7.51
C MET A 224 -17.94 -16.87 7.71
N LYS A 225 -17.90 -16.44 8.96
CA LYS A 225 -17.40 -15.11 9.33
C LYS A 225 -15.86 -15.11 9.36
N LEU A 226 -15.23 -13.95 9.26
CA LEU A 226 -13.77 -13.84 9.21
C LEU A 226 -13.07 -14.56 10.35
N GLU A 227 -13.55 -14.42 11.60
CA GLU A 227 -13.00 -15.07 12.79
C GLU A 227 -13.12 -16.61 12.77
N GLU A 228 -14.06 -17.14 11.98
CA GLU A 228 -14.32 -18.57 11.81
C GLU A 228 -13.50 -19.17 10.66
N THR A 229 -12.83 -18.35 9.84
CA THR A 229 -11.97 -18.85 8.75
C THR A 229 -10.69 -19.47 9.29
N ALA A 230 -9.99 -20.26 8.47
CA ALA A 230 -8.70 -20.84 8.85
C ALA A 230 -7.65 -19.76 9.16
N ALA A 231 -7.65 -18.65 8.42
CA ALA A 231 -6.76 -17.52 8.66
C ALA A 231 -7.18 -16.70 9.88
N GLY A 232 -8.49 -16.44 10.05
CA GLY A 232 -9.01 -15.73 11.23
C GLY A 232 -8.75 -16.45 12.53
N ARG A 233 -8.94 -17.77 12.59
CA ARG A 233 -8.57 -18.58 13.75
C ARG A 233 -7.08 -18.54 14.07
N ALA A 234 -6.22 -18.49 13.05
CA ALA A 234 -4.78 -18.41 13.26
C ALA A 234 -4.40 -17.08 13.94
N VAL A 235 -4.92 -15.96 13.44
CA VAL A 235 -4.69 -14.62 14.03
C VAL A 235 -5.34 -14.50 15.42
N ALA A 236 -6.60 -14.89 15.57
CA ALA A 236 -7.31 -14.84 16.84
C ALA A 236 -6.67 -15.73 17.91
N GLY A 237 -6.12 -16.89 17.52
CA GLY A 237 -5.39 -17.78 18.41
C GLY A 237 -4.12 -17.14 18.98
N GLU A 238 -3.31 -16.52 18.12
CA GLU A 238 -2.10 -15.82 18.55
C GLU A 238 -2.41 -14.60 19.42
N LEU A 239 -3.37 -13.75 19.01
CA LEU A 239 -3.81 -12.62 19.81
C LEU A 239 -4.36 -13.08 21.17
N GLY A 240 -5.06 -14.22 21.20
CA GLY A 240 -5.56 -14.83 22.42
C GLY A 240 -4.45 -15.31 23.35
N GLU A 241 -3.37 -15.87 22.80
CA GLU A 241 -2.19 -16.29 23.57
C GLU A 241 -1.44 -15.07 24.14
N GLN A 242 -1.22 -14.03 23.33
CA GLN A 242 -0.64 -12.77 23.78
C GLN A 242 -1.49 -12.12 24.89
N LEU A 243 -2.82 -12.12 24.75
CA LEU A 243 -3.74 -11.59 25.75
C LEU A 243 -3.68 -12.37 27.06
N ARG A 244 -3.59 -13.71 27.00
CA ARG A 244 -3.43 -14.55 28.20
C ARG A 244 -2.11 -14.23 28.91
N GLN A 245 -1.03 -14.03 28.16
CA GLN A 245 0.27 -13.67 28.73
C GLN A 245 0.24 -12.28 29.39
N GLN A 246 -0.35 -11.29 28.73
CA GLN A 246 -0.53 -9.94 29.29
C GLN A 246 -1.37 -9.96 30.57
N LYS A 247 -2.46 -10.75 30.61
CA LYS A 247 -3.28 -10.91 31.82
C LYS A 247 -2.49 -11.49 33.00
N LYS A 248 -1.62 -12.49 32.76
CA LYS A 248 -0.73 -13.03 33.81
C LYS A 248 0.25 -11.97 34.31
N THR A 249 0.82 -11.16 33.41
CA THR A 249 1.72 -10.06 33.79
C THR A 249 1.00 -9.01 34.62
N ILE A 250 -0.24 -8.64 34.27
CA ILE A 250 -1.05 -7.70 35.05
C ILE A 250 -1.30 -8.24 36.45
N GLU A 251 -1.64 -9.53 36.59
CA GLU A 251 -1.86 -10.15 37.90
C GLU A 251 -0.59 -10.12 38.77
N GLN A 252 0.57 -10.43 38.17
CA GLN A 252 1.86 -10.35 38.87
C GLN A 252 2.17 -8.93 39.32
N LEU A 253 2.02 -7.94 38.43
CA LEU A 253 2.26 -6.53 38.77
C LEU A 253 1.32 -6.03 39.87
N LYS A 254 0.07 -6.50 39.90
CA LYS A 254 -0.89 -6.20 40.98
C LYS A 254 -0.46 -6.79 42.32
N GLN A 255 0.18 -7.96 42.32
CA GLN A 255 0.74 -8.55 43.53
C GLN A 255 1.97 -7.76 43.99
N ASP A 256 2.92 -7.47 43.09
CA ASP A 256 4.13 -6.70 43.40
C ASP A 256 3.79 -5.29 43.91
N GLN A 257 2.70 -4.69 43.42
CA GLN A 257 2.20 -3.40 43.90
C GLN A 257 1.77 -3.46 45.37
N LYS A 258 1.10 -4.54 45.80
CA LYS A 258 0.68 -4.70 47.20
C LYS A 258 1.89 -4.83 48.12
N ASP A 259 2.90 -5.58 47.69
CA ASP A 259 4.13 -5.77 48.45
C ASP A 259 4.92 -4.45 48.56
N ALA A 260 4.99 -3.67 47.47
CA ALA A 260 5.58 -2.32 47.44
C ALA A 260 4.88 -1.32 48.39
N ILE A 261 3.55 -1.45 48.55
CA ILE A 261 2.77 -0.65 49.49
C ILE A 261 3.09 -1.04 50.94
N ALA A 262 3.25 -2.35 51.22
CA ALA A 262 3.65 -2.85 52.53
C ALA A 262 5.04 -2.36 52.95
N ASP A 263 5.98 -2.31 52.00
CA ASP A 263 7.37 -1.87 52.24
C ASP A 263 7.57 -0.35 52.18
N ASN A 264 6.50 0.41 51.91
CA ASN A 264 6.49 1.88 51.84
C ASN A 264 7.48 2.48 50.81
N ASP A 265 7.85 1.70 49.78
CA ASP A 265 8.74 2.15 48.69
C ASP A 265 7.96 2.93 47.63
N LYS A 266 7.91 4.26 47.81
CA LYS A 266 7.21 5.16 46.89
C LYS A 266 7.77 5.18 45.46
N LYS A 267 9.06 4.87 45.28
CA LYS A 267 9.67 4.85 43.94
C LYS A 267 9.20 3.61 43.18
N TRP A 268 9.27 2.47 43.85
CA TRP A 268 8.80 1.18 43.32
C TRP A 268 7.29 1.17 43.04
N GLN A 269 6.48 1.78 43.92
CA GLN A 269 5.04 1.97 43.71
C GLN A 269 4.72 2.73 42.41
N ASN A 270 5.45 3.82 42.13
CA ASN A 270 5.24 4.61 40.91
C ASN A 270 5.66 3.84 39.64
N GLU A 271 6.77 3.11 39.69
CA GLU A 271 7.25 2.29 38.57
C GLU A 271 6.27 1.16 38.24
N ILE A 272 5.79 0.41 39.25
CA ILE A 272 4.81 -0.66 39.05
C ILE A 272 3.49 -0.11 38.53
N SER A 273 2.98 1.00 39.08
CA SER A 273 1.73 1.61 38.60
C SER A 273 1.81 2.03 37.12
N GLN A 274 2.97 2.52 36.67
CA GLN A 274 3.18 2.83 35.25
C GLN A 274 3.21 1.57 34.38
N GLN A 275 3.87 0.50 34.84
CA GLN A 275 3.92 -0.77 34.13
C GLN A 275 2.54 -1.42 34.03
N GLU A 276 1.76 -1.42 35.12
CA GLU A 276 0.39 -1.92 35.15
C GLU A 276 -0.49 -1.19 34.15
N LYS A 277 -0.49 0.15 34.15
CA LYS A 277 -1.25 0.96 33.17
C LYS A 277 -0.86 0.63 31.73
N ARG A 278 0.43 0.44 31.45
CA ARG A 278 0.92 0.05 30.11
C ARG A 278 0.45 -1.35 29.71
N ALA A 279 0.52 -2.31 30.63
CA ALA A 279 0.08 -3.68 30.41
C ALA A 279 -1.45 -3.74 30.22
N GLU A 280 -2.23 -3.02 31.01
CA GLU A 280 -3.69 -2.91 30.86
C GLU A 280 -4.09 -2.27 29.52
N ALA A 281 -3.41 -1.19 29.12
CA ALA A 281 -3.61 -0.57 27.82
C ALA A 281 -3.30 -1.54 26.66
N SER A 282 -2.21 -2.30 26.77
CA SER A 282 -1.83 -3.33 25.79
C SER A 282 -2.86 -4.47 25.74
N SER A 283 -3.31 -4.98 26.88
CA SER A 283 -4.36 -6.00 26.98
C SER A 283 -5.67 -5.52 26.36
N LYS A 284 -6.07 -4.27 26.60
CA LYS A 284 -7.27 -3.68 25.97
C LYS A 284 -7.11 -3.55 24.45
N ALA A 285 -5.92 -3.15 23.98
CA ALA A 285 -5.64 -3.07 22.56
C ALA A 285 -5.72 -4.45 21.88
N LEU A 286 -5.16 -5.50 22.47
CA LEU A 286 -5.25 -6.87 21.98
C LEU A 286 -6.71 -7.37 21.95
N GLN A 287 -7.48 -7.09 23.00
CA GLN A 287 -8.90 -7.44 23.05
C GLN A 287 -9.68 -6.78 21.92
N ASN A 288 -9.45 -5.48 21.68
CA ASN A 288 -10.08 -4.76 20.58
C ASN A 288 -9.73 -5.34 19.20
N GLN A 289 -8.51 -5.84 19.01
CA GLN A 289 -8.11 -6.50 17.76
C GLN A 289 -8.84 -7.84 17.55
N ILE A 290 -9.01 -8.64 18.61
CA ILE A 290 -9.80 -9.88 18.55
C ILE A 290 -11.27 -9.55 18.21
N ASP A 291 -11.81 -8.52 18.85
CA ASP A 291 -13.19 -8.10 18.62
C ASP A 291 -13.38 -7.49 17.22
N SER A 292 -12.35 -6.84 16.64
CA SER A 292 -12.45 -6.28 15.28
C SER A 292 -12.53 -7.33 14.19
N LEU A 293 -12.08 -8.57 14.46
CA LEU A 293 -12.25 -9.74 13.59
C LEU A 293 -13.67 -10.32 13.64
N LYS A 294 -14.42 -10.09 14.73
CA LYS A 294 -15.75 -10.68 14.91
C LYS A 294 -16.77 -10.05 13.97
N ASN A 295 -17.77 -10.85 13.60
CA ASN A 295 -18.94 -10.41 12.82
C ASN A 295 -18.58 -9.71 11.51
N ASN A 296 -17.47 -10.11 10.87
CA ASN A 296 -17.17 -9.67 9.50
C ASN A 296 -17.60 -10.79 8.55
N GLY A 297 -18.87 -10.78 8.18
CA GLY A 297 -19.38 -11.67 7.14
C GLY A 297 -19.04 -11.17 5.74
N GLN A 298 -19.51 -11.90 4.73
CA GLN A 298 -19.31 -11.55 3.32
C GLN A 298 -19.77 -10.11 3.00
N ALA A 299 -21.00 -9.75 3.36
CA ALA A 299 -21.56 -8.42 3.07
C ALA A 299 -20.78 -7.29 3.75
N ASP A 300 -20.32 -7.49 4.99
CA ASP A 300 -19.55 -6.50 5.74
C ASP A 300 -18.19 -6.24 5.09
N LEU A 301 -17.52 -7.32 4.65
CA LEU A 301 -16.22 -7.25 4.00
C LEU A 301 -16.30 -6.62 2.61
N THR A 302 -17.31 -6.98 1.81
CA THR A 302 -17.54 -6.37 0.50
C THR A 302 -17.83 -4.88 0.64
N LYS A 303 -18.67 -4.49 1.60
CA LYS A 303 -18.95 -3.08 1.89
C LYS A 303 -17.69 -2.35 2.36
N LEU A 304 -16.91 -2.94 3.27
CA LEU A 304 -15.66 -2.37 3.76
C LEU A 304 -14.68 -2.06 2.62
N PHE A 305 -14.54 -2.97 1.65
CA PHE A 305 -13.69 -2.75 0.50
C PHE A 305 -14.20 -1.59 -0.38
N MET A 306 -15.50 -1.57 -0.69
CA MET A 306 -16.09 -0.50 -1.51
C MET A 306 -15.96 0.88 -0.85
N ASP A 307 -16.27 0.98 0.45
CA ASP A 307 -16.16 2.23 1.22
C ASP A 307 -14.71 2.73 1.24
N ALA A 308 -13.74 1.84 1.40
CA ALA A 308 -12.32 2.18 1.36
C ALA A 308 -11.88 2.70 -0.02
N GLN A 309 -12.33 2.04 -1.10
CA GLN A 309 -12.03 2.48 -2.47
C GLN A 309 -12.68 3.82 -2.80
N GLN A 310 -13.93 4.04 -2.38
CA GLN A 310 -14.62 5.31 -2.59
C GLN A 310 -13.92 6.46 -1.85
N LYS A 311 -13.53 6.24 -0.60
CA LYS A 311 -12.76 7.22 0.19
C LYS A 311 -11.43 7.54 -0.49
N HIS A 312 -10.71 6.52 -0.94
CA HIS A 312 -9.43 6.71 -1.63
C HIS A 312 -9.58 7.50 -2.94
N LEU A 313 -10.60 7.21 -3.74
CA LEU A 313 -10.89 7.96 -4.97
C LEU A 313 -11.19 9.44 -4.66
N ALA A 314 -11.96 9.71 -3.60
CA ALA A 314 -12.25 11.08 -3.16
C ALA A 314 -10.98 11.82 -2.71
N GLU A 315 -10.09 11.16 -1.96
CA GLU A 315 -8.80 11.71 -1.54
C GLU A 315 -7.88 12.02 -2.72
N MET A 316 -7.82 11.15 -3.73
CA MET A 316 -7.04 11.40 -4.95
C MET A 316 -7.59 12.59 -5.74
N LEU A 317 -8.92 12.69 -5.88
CA LEU A 317 -9.56 13.82 -6.58
C LEU A 317 -9.28 15.14 -5.88
N ASP A 318 -9.42 15.19 -4.55
CA ASP A 318 -9.09 16.37 -3.74
C ASP A 318 -7.62 16.76 -3.87
N MET A 319 -6.71 15.78 -3.87
CA MET A 319 -5.28 16.02 -4.09
C MET A 319 -5.02 16.62 -5.48
N GLN A 320 -5.67 16.10 -6.52
CA GLN A 320 -5.52 16.59 -7.89
C GLN A 320 -6.05 18.01 -8.07
N LEU A 321 -7.20 18.33 -7.46
CA LEU A 321 -7.74 19.69 -7.42
C LEU A 321 -6.77 20.66 -6.74
N LYS A 322 -6.20 20.28 -5.59
CA LYS A 322 -5.20 21.09 -4.89
C LYS A 322 -3.92 21.30 -5.70
N PHE A 323 -3.51 20.32 -6.51
CA PHE A 323 -2.37 20.49 -7.42
C PHE A 323 -2.69 21.46 -8.56
N GLN A 324 -3.88 21.36 -9.16
CA GLN A 324 -4.32 22.31 -10.20
C GLN A 324 -4.38 23.73 -9.64
N GLU A 325 -5.02 23.94 -8.48
CA GLU A 325 -5.07 25.26 -7.85
C GLU A 325 -3.68 25.86 -7.58
N ARG A 326 -2.70 25.02 -7.21
CA ARG A 326 -1.32 25.46 -7.01
C ARG A 326 -0.63 25.82 -8.33
N ALA A 327 -0.88 25.05 -9.39
CA ALA A 327 -0.33 25.31 -10.72
C ALA A 327 -0.89 26.63 -11.27
N ASP A 328 -2.21 26.83 -11.19
CA ASP A 328 -2.89 28.05 -11.64
C ASP A 328 -2.38 29.29 -10.88
N LYS A 329 -2.23 29.18 -9.55
CA LYS A 329 -1.66 30.27 -8.72
C LYS A 329 -0.20 30.57 -9.09
N ALA A 330 0.58 29.57 -9.48
CA ALA A 330 1.96 29.77 -9.90
C ALA A 330 2.05 30.43 -11.29
N GLU A 331 1.15 30.07 -12.20
CA GLU A 331 1.03 30.69 -13.52
C GLU A 331 0.60 32.16 -13.41
N GLN A 332 -0.45 32.45 -12.63
CA GLN A 332 -0.88 33.82 -12.35
C GLN A 332 0.25 34.69 -11.79
N ARG A 333 1.07 34.17 -10.86
CA ARG A 333 2.24 34.89 -10.35
C ARG A 333 3.25 35.23 -11.44
N ARG A 334 3.56 34.27 -12.33
CA ARG A 334 4.49 34.49 -13.45
C ARG A 334 3.97 35.52 -14.44
N ASP A 335 2.66 35.53 -14.71
CA ASP A 335 2.05 36.50 -15.60
C ASP A 335 2.05 37.91 -15.00
N THR A 336 1.76 38.04 -13.70
CA THR A 336 1.89 39.32 -12.99
C THR A 336 3.34 39.81 -13.02
N GLU A 337 4.33 38.96 -12.72
CA GLU A 337 5.75 39.33 -12.78
C GLU A 337 6.18 39.78 -14.19
N ARG A 338 5.67 39.13 -15.24
CA ARG A 338 5.91 39.54 -16.64
C ARG A 338 5.27 40.88 -16.97
N ALA A 339 4.05 41.12 -16.52
CA ALA A 339 3.35 42.38 -16.72
C ALA A 339 4.06 43.54 -16.00
N ASP A 340 4.47 43.33 -14.75
CA ASP A 340 5.23 44.32 -13.96
C ASP A 340 6.59 44.62 -14.61
N HIS A 341 7.31 43.60 -15.07
CA HIS A 341 8.57 43.79 -15.79
C HIS A 341 8.40 44.60 -17.07
N ARG A 342 7.35 44.31 -17.85
CA ARG A 342 7.03 45.08 -19.07
C ARG A 342 6.70 46.53 -18.75
N ALA A 343 5.86 46.78 -17.75
CA ALA A 343 5.50 48.14 -17.33
C ALA A 343 6.72 48.95 -16.87
N ALA A 344 7.64 48.32 -16.13
CA ALA A 344 8.89 48.95 -15.72
C ALA A 344 9.78 49.34 -16.91
N MET A 345 9.88 48.48 -17.93
CA MET A 345 10.62 48.77 -19.17
C MET A 345 10.00 49.91 -19.96
N GLU A 346 8.66 49.93 -20.11
CA GLU A 346 7.94 51.02 -20.79
C GLU A 346 8.13 52.36 -20.06
N LYS A 347 8.09 52.36 -18.72
CA LYS A 347 8.36 53.56 -17.91
C LYS A 347 9.79 54.08 -18.10
N MET A 348 10.78 53.19 -18.06
CA MET A 348 12.19 53.54 -18.27
C MET A 348 12.42 54.14 -19.66
N GLN A 349 11.78 53.57 -20.70
CA GLN A 349 11.85 54.11 -22.06
C GLN A 349 11.22 55.50 -22.16
N ALA A 350 10.07 55.72 -21.51
CA ALA A 350 9.40 57.02 -21.47
C ALA A 350 10.25 58.08 -20.77
N GLU A 351 10.84 57.76 -19.62
CA GLU A 351 11.74 58.66 -18.88
C GLU A 351 12.98 59.01 -19.70
N HIS A 352 13.61 58.02 -20.35
CA HIS A 352 14.76 58.25 -21.22
C HIS A 352 14.40 59.13 -22.43
N ALA A 353 13.24 58.90 -23.06
CA ALA A 353 12.77 59.73 -24.18
C ALA A 353 12.46 61.16 -23.74
N GLN A 354 11.90 61.36 -22.54
CA GLN A 354 11.65 62.69 -21.99
C GLN A 354 12.95 63.43 -21.67
N GLY A 355 13.90 62.78 -21.00
CA GLY A 355 15.20 63.39 -20.72
C GLY A 355 15.97 63.80 -21.98
N MET A 356 15.82 63.03 -23.07
CA MET A 356 16.39 63.40 -24.38
C MET A 356 15.73 64.65 -24.98
N LYS A 357 14.41 64.79 -24.86
CA LYS A 357 13.68 65.99 -25.31
C LYS A 357 14.10 67.23 -24.51
N ASP A 358 14.24 67.07 -23.20
CA ASP A 358 14.64 68.17 -22.31
C ASP A 358 16.08 68.62 -22.64
N LEU A 359 17.00 67.69 -22.89
CA LEU A 359 18.37 68.00 -23.34
C LEU A 359 18.37 68.76 -24.67
N VAL A 360 17.54 68.35 -25.63
CA VAL A 360 17.40 69.02 -26.93
C VAL A 360 16.81 70.43 -26.77
N MET A 361 15.83 70.62 -25.88
CA MET A 361 15.28 71.94 -25.56
C MET A 361 16.32 72.85 -24.90
N ASP A 362 17.11 72.34 -23.95
CA ASP A 362 18.16 73.12 -23.30
C ASP A 362 19.25 73.54 -24.28
N MET A 363 19.66 72.65 -25.19
CA MET A 363 20.59 72.99 -26.27
C MET A 363 20.03 74.05 -27.22
N ALA A 364 18.71 74.06 -27.48
CA ALA A 364 18.05 75.08 -28.28
C ALA A 364 17.98 76.44 -27.55
N ASN A 365 17.71 76.44 -26.24
CA ASN A 365 17.68 77.66 -25.42
C ASN A 365 19.06 78.29 -25.23
N GLN A 366 20.13 77.49 -25.10
CA GLN A 366 21.51 78.00 -25.04
C GLN A 366 21.95 78.68 -26.34
N ARG A 367 21.43 78.24 -27.50
CA ARG A 367 21.66 78.93 -28.79
C ARG A 367 20.89 80.24 -28.91
N SER A 368 19.72 80.36 -28.29
CA SER A 368 18.90 81.58 -28.28
C SER A 368 19.39 82.63 -27.27
N GLY A 369 20.09 82.21 -26.21
CA GLY A 369 20.71 83.08 -25.20
C GLY A 369 22.08 83.65 -25.61
N CYS A 370 22.65 83.21 -26.73
CA CYS A 370 23.87 83.78 -27.30
C CYS A 370 23.53 84.95 -28.23
N ILE A 371 22.92 86.00 -27.68
CA ILE A 371 22.95 87.35 -28.25
C ILE A 371 23.68 88.21 -27.21
N ILE A 372 25.01 88.25 -27.30
CA ILE A 372 25.79 89.30 -26.64
C ILE A 372 26.82 89.83 -27.64
N CYS A 373 26.61 91.13 -27.93
CA CYS A 373 27.44 92.13 -28.60
C CYS A 373 27.54 92.11 -30.12
#